data_AF-A0A382MDK3-F1
#
_entry.id   AF-A0A382MDK3-F1
#
_cell.length_a   1.000
_cell.length_b   1.000
_cell.length_c   1.000
_cell.angle_alpha   90.00
_cell.angle_beta   90.00
_cell.angle_gamma   90.00
#
_symmetry.space_group_name_H-M   'P 1'
#
loop_
_entity.id
_entity.type
_entity.pdbx_description
1 polymer ?
#
loop_
_entity_poly.entity_id
_entity_poly.type
_entity_poly.pdbx_seq_one_letter_code
_entity_poly.pdbx_strand_id
1 'polypeptide(L)' 'MPEINSLTYRGYTVQELCEKCSFEEVAYLVLNGELPNKKQLKKFIKEERSDRKLS' A
#
# COMPACT_ATOMS: atom_id res chain seq x y z
N MET A 1 -12.34 -18.30 -19.86
CA MET A 1 -12.36 -16.84 -19.60
C MET A 1 -11.95 -16.62 -18.15
N PRO A 2 -10.84 -15.93 -17.83
CA PRO A 2 -10.60 -15.55 -16.46
C PRO A 2 -11.31 -14.21 -16.23
N GLU A 3 -12.51 -14.27 -15.63
CA GLU A 3 -13.20 -13.13 -15.05
C GLU A 3 -12.53 -12.73 -13.72
N ILE A 4 -11.26 -12.32 -13.77
CA ILE A 4 -10.57 -11.86 -12.57
C ILE A 4 -10.75 -10.36 -12.43
N ASN A 5 -11.78 -10.00 -11.66
CA ASN A 5 -11.98 -8.72 -10.96
C ASN A 5 -10.73 -7.83 -11.03
N SER A 6 -10.72 -6.91 -12.00
CA SER A 6 -9.66 -5.92 -12.15
C SER A 6 -9.78 -4.92 -11.01
N LEU A 7 -9.31 -5.32 -9.82
CA LEU A 7 -9.30 -4.47 -8.64
C LEU A 7 -8.30 -3.35 -8.92
N THR A 8 -8.81 -2.14 -8.98
CA THR A 8 -7.99 -0.95 -9.21
C THR A 8 -8.00 -0.11 -7.95
N TYR A 9 -6.82 0.21 -7.44
CA TYR A 9 -6.65 1.19 -6.37
C TYR A 9 -6.21 2.50 -7.00
N ARG A 10 -7.08 3.53 -6.92
CA ARG A 10 -6.79 4.89 -7.40
C ARG A 10 -6.29 4.95 -8.86
N GLY A 11 -6.77 4.05 -9.71
CA GLY A 11 -6.39 3.98 -11.13
C GLY A 11 -5.19 3.07 -11.44
N TYR A 12 -4.58 2.45 -10.44
CA TYR A 12 -3.53 1.43 -10.61
C TYR A 12 -4.12 0.03 -10.44
N THR A 13 -3.72 -0.91 -11.29
CA THR A 13 -4.12 -2.31 -11.13
C THR A 13 -3.43 -2.91 -9.93
N VAL A 14 -4.13 -3.74 -9.16
CA VAL A 14 -3.53 -4.44 -8.01
C VAL A 14 -2.32 -5.27 -8.42
N GLN A 15 -2.30 -5.87 -9.62
CA GLN A 15 -1.11 -6.57 -10.13
C GLN A 15 0.11 -5.65 -10.26
N GLU A 16 -0.03 -4.48 -10.89
CA GLU A 16 1.08 -3.52 -11.00
C GLU A 16 1.54 -3.03 -9.62
N LEU A 17 0.60 -2.81 -8.70
CA LEU A 17 0.92 -2.44 -7.32
C LEU A 17 1.64 -3.58 -6.59
N CYS A 18 1.26 -4.83 -6.78
CA CYS A 18 1.96 -5.98 -6.19
C CYS A 18 3.35 -6.21 -6.80
N GLU A 19 3.55 -5.91 -8.09
CA GLU A 19 4.84 -6.08 -8.76
C GLU A 19 5.81 -4.92 -8.47
N LYS A 20 5.31 -3.69 -8.33
CA LYS A 20 6.13 -2.47 -8.21
C LYS A 20 6.15 -1.85 -6.82
N CYS A 21 5.17 -2.13 -5.97
CA CYS A 21 5.03 -1.50 -4.66
C CYS A 21 5.00 -2.55 -3.54
N SER A 22 5.51 -2.15 -2.38
CA SER A 22 5.40 -2.95 -1.16
C SER A 22 4.02 -2.77 -0.52
N PHE A 23 3.62 -3.73 0.32
CA PHE A 23 2.35 -3.65 1.06
C PHE A 23 2.20 -2.30 1.80
N GLU A 24 3.27 -1.79 2.41
CA GLU A 24 3.26 -0.52 3.15
C GLU A 24 2.97 0.69 2.24
N GLU A 25 3.45 0.68 0.99
CA GLU A 25 3.19 1.75 0.02
C GLU A 25 1.76 1.69 -0.50
N VAL A 26 1.25 0.49 -0.77
CA VAL A 26 -0.14 0.27 -1.18
C VAL A 26 -1.10 0.64 -0.04
N ALA A 27 -0.83 0.23 1.19
CA ALA A 27 -1.62 0.59 2.36
C ALA A 27 -1.63 2.12 2.56
N TYR A 28 -0.47 2.77 2.42
CA TYR A 28 -0.41 4.23 2.47
C TYR A 28 -1.24 4.89 1.37
N LEU A 29 -1.16 4.39 0.13
CA LEU A 29 -1.96 4.89 -1.00
C LEU A 29 -3.46 4.66 -0.80
N VAL A 30 -3.87 3.54 -0.20
CA VAL A 30 -5.28 3.27 0.10
C VAL A 30 -5.77 4.20 1.21
N LEU A 31 -4.97 4.43 2.25
CA LEU A 31 -5.32 5.28 3.39
C LEU A 31 -5.28 6.79 3.07
N ASN A 32 -4.24 7.26 2.39
CA ASN A 32 -4.00 8.68 2.11
C ASN A 32 -4.49 9.10 0.72
N GLY A 33 -4.67 8.15 -0.21
CA GLY A 33 -5.06 8.43 -1.59
C GLY A 33 -3.91 8.77 -2.54
N GLU A 34 -2.67 8.84 -2.05
CA GLU A 34 -1.46 9.20 -2.80
C GLU A 34 -0.29 8.27 -2.46
N LEU A 35 0.67 8.10 -3.38
CA LEU A 35 1.88 7.32 -3.12
C LEU A 35 2.75 8.02 -2.08
N PRO A 36 3.21 7.32 -1.03
CA PRO A 36 4.08 7.92 -0.03
C PRO A 36 5.43 8.29 -0.64
N ASN A 37 5.98 9.42 -0.20
CA ASN A 37 7.39 9.71 -0.47
C ASN A 37 8.29 8.88 0.47
N LYS A 38 9.59 8.71 0.14
CA LYS A 38 10.53 7.87 0.92
C LYS A 38 10.56 8.17 2.43
N LYS A 39 10.35 9.45 2.81
CA LYS A 39 10.26 9.88 4.21
C LYS A 39 8.93 9.48 4.86
N GLN A 40 7.81 9.66 4.17
CA GLN A 40 6.48 9.27 4.64
C GLN A 40 6.39 7.76 4.81
N LEU A 41 6.90 7.00 3.82
CA LEU A 41 6.94 5.55 3.89
C LEU A 41 7.71 5.09 5.14
N LYS A 42 8.94 5.58 5.36
CA LYS A 42 9.70 5.24 6.57
C LYS A 42 8.97 5.57 7.87
N LYS A 43 8.26 6.69 7.91
CA LYS A 43 7.46 7.07 9.09
C LYS A 43 6.30 6.11 9.29
N PHE A 44 5.54 5.82 8.23
CA PHE A 44 4.41 4.89 8.25
C PHE A 44 4.84 3.49 8.71
N ILE A 45 5.93 2.96 8.17
CA ILE A 45 6.49 1.66 8.57
C ILE A 45 6.89 1.66 10.05
N LYS A 46 7.47 2.77 10.53
CA LYS A 46 7.86 2.90 11.93
C LYS A 46 6.63 2.91 12.85
N GLU A 47 5.59 3.65 12.48
CA GLU A 47 4.32 3.72 13.19
C GLU A 47 3.62 2.35 13.21
N GLU A 48 3.43 1.72 12.04
CA GLU A 48 2.89 0.35 11.90
C GLU A 48 3.62 -0.67 12.77
N ARG A 49 4.96 -0.63 12.78
CA ARG A 49 5.76 -1.54 13.62
C ARG A 49 5.63 -1.27 15.11
N SER A 50 5.47 -0.01 15.50
CA SER A 50 5.21 0.37 16.89
C SER A 50 3.83 -0.08 17.35
N ASP A 51 2.81 0.05 16.49
CA ASP A 51 1.43 -0.35 16.77
C ASP A 51 1.22 -1.87 16.74
N ARG A 52 2.04 -2.61 15.98
CA ARG A 52 2.02 -4.09 15.98
C ARG A 52 2.29 -4.73 17.33
N LYS A 53 2.81 -3.98 18.29
CA LYS A 53 3.07 -4.48 19.64
C LYS A 53 1.79 -4.43 20.46
N LEU A 54 0.89 -5.40 20.24
CA LEU A 54 -0.14 -5.69 21.24
C LEU A 54 0.57 -6.17 22.52
N SER A 55 0.46 -5.37 23.58
CA SER A 55 0.81 -5.79 24.95
C SER A 55 -0.44 -6.29 25.66
#